data_AF-A0A4Y8SP70-F1
#
_entry.id   AF-A0A4Y8SP70-F1
#
_cell.length_a   1.000
_cell.length_b   1.000
_cell.length_c   1.000
_cell.angle_alpha   90.00
_cell.angle_beta   90.00
_cell.angle_gamma   90.00
#
_symmetry.space_group_name_H-M   'P 1'
#
loop_
_entity.id
_entity.type
_entity.pdbx_description
1 polymer ?
#
loop_
_entity_poly.entity_id
_entity_poly.type
_entity_poly.pdbx_seq_one_letter_code
_entity_poly.pdbx_strand_id
1 'polypeptide(L)'
;MLIGTAKVEIYLEKLIDVILPSKTKAYKSRLTNYPGPLSSLSGKIELLYAFRIIDEQVYQSLNALRKIRNDAAHSANIFSLNGLKDQLEKVYNFEYGFPEATQQVAYDNLIAWKHHLIKGSFEKSKFTDYDWRTIWDENYPEPLENETIASQFIIWKLAYGLTFLCLKIEVVTDEIANFCSTAGTWIQLSL
;
A
#
# COMPACT_ATOMS: atom_id res chain seq x y z
N MET A 1 -2.15 10.26 10.99
CA MET A 1 -2.24 10.01 9.53
C MET A 1 -1.46 8.74 9.23
N LEU A 2 -2.06 7.74 8.59
CA LEU A 2 -1.36 6.49 8.24
C LEU A 2 -0.18 6.81 7.32
N ILE A 3 1.06 6.57 7.78
CA ILE A 3 2.30 6.83 7.03
C ILE A 3 2.23 6.21 5.63
N GLY A 4 1.61 5.03 5.52
CA GLY A 4 1.37 4.34 4.27
C GLY A 4 0.55 5.12 3.24
N THR A 5 -0.51 5.82 3.67
CA THR A 5 -1.34 6.61 2.74
C THR A 5 -0.58 7.82 2.21
N ALA A 6 0.24 8.47 3.04
CA ALA A 6 1.10 9.56 2.60
C ALA A 6 2.11 9.07 1.54
N LYS A 7 2.65 7.85 1.69
CA LYS A 7 3.53 7.26 0.70
C LYS A 7 2.81 7.03 -0.63
N VAL A 8 1.61 6.44 -0.63
CA VAL A 8 0.80 6.27 -1.85
C VAL A 8 0.51 7.61 -2.53
N GLU A 9 0.20 8.65 -1.76
CA GLU A 9 -0.05 9.99 -2.30
C GLU A 9 1.16 10.57 -3.04
N ILE A 10 2.39 10.32 -2.55
CA ILE A 10 3.63 10.69 -3.27
C ILE A 10 3.71 10.00 -4.64
N TYR A 11 3.35 8.72 -4.75
CA TYR A 11 3.36 8.01 -6.03
C TYR A 11 2.28 8.53 -6.98
N LEU A 12 1.09 8.87 -6.47
CA LEU A 12 0.06 9.53 -7.28
C LEU A 12 0.51 10.92 -7.77
N GLU A 13 1.24 11.66 -6.95
CA GLU A 13 1.82 12.95 -7.35
C GLU A 13 2.86 12.80 -8.46
N LYS A 14 3.71 11.77 -8.40
CA LYS A 14 4.63 11.44 -9.50
C LYS A 14 3.87 11.13 -10.80
N LEU A 15 2.83 10.29 -10.73
CA LEU A 15 1.99 9.95 -11.88
C LEU A 15 1.34 11.20 -12.48
N ILE A 16 0.78 12.06 -11.63
CA ILE A 16 0.21 13.34 -12.03
C ILE A 16 1.27 14.23 -12.70
N ASP A 17 2.47 14.27 -12.14
CA ASP A 17 3.57 15.06 -12.66
C ASP A 17 4.00 14.64 -14.06
N VAL A 18 3.86 13.35 -14.41
CA VAL A 18 4.10 12.84 -15.76
C VAL A 18 2.99 13.29 -16.72
N ILE A 19 1.71 13.16 -16.35
CA ILE A 19 0.58 13.48 -17.22
C ILE A 19 0.37 14.98 -17.45
N LEU A 20 0.79 15.85 -16.51
CA LEU A 20 0.55 17.29 -16.63
C LEU A 20 1.33 17.87 -17.84
N PRO A 21 0.66 18.66 -18.71
CA PRO A 21 1.27 19.15 -19.95
C PRO A 21 2.35 20.20 -19.72
N SER A 22 2.20 21.03 -18.68
CA SER A 22 3.20 22.03 -18.32
C SER A 22 3.99 21.58 -17.09
N LYS A 23 5.32 21.63 -17.20
CA LYS A 23 6.23 21.32 -16.08
C LYS A 23 6.58 22.55 -15.22
N THR A 24 6.01 23.72 -15.53
CA THR A 24 6.30 24.95 -14.78
C THR A 24 5.79 24.85 -13.34
N LYS A 25 6.60 25.33 -12.38
CA LYS A 25 6.24 25.30 -10.96
C LYS A 25 4.94 26.04 -10.68
N ALA A 26 4.75 27.21 -11.28
CA ALA A 26 3.54 28.02 -11.08
C ALA A 26 2.26 27.30 -11.54
N TYR A 27 2.31 26.61 -12.68
CA TYR A 27 1.18 25.83 -13.18
C TYR A 27 0.88 24.64 -12.26
N LYS A 28 1.90 23.84 -11.92
CA LYS A 28 1.75 22.70 -11.02
C LYS A 28 1.17 23.12 -9.67
N SER A 29 1.75 24.13 -9.04
CA SER A 29 1.30 24.62 -7.73
C SER A 29 -0.14 25.12 -7.74
N ARG A 30 -0.63 25.72 -8.83
CA ARG A 30 -2.05 26.11 -8.94
C ARG A 30 -3.01 24.92 -8.94
N LEU A 31 -2.56 23.76 -9.41
CA LEU A 31 -3.36 22.54 -9.45
C LEU A 31 -3.23 21.73 -8.16
N THR A 32 -2.02 21.61 -7.61
CA THR A 32 -1.71 20.71 -6.49
C THR A 32 -1.72 21.36 -5.12
N ASN A 33 -1.62 22.69 -4.99
CA ASN A 33 -1.74 23.36 -3.70
C ASN A 33 -3.19 23.80 -3.46
N TYR A 34 -3.66 23.77 -2.21
CA TYR A 34 -4.99 24.25 -1.86
C TYR A 34 -5.20 25.72 -2.29
N PRO A 35 -6.35 26.07 -2.90
CA PRO A 35 -7.56 25.27 -3.14
C PRO A 35 -7.62 24.61 -4.54
N GLY A 36 -6.47 24.18 -5.08
CA GLY A 36 -6.36 23.56 -6.39
C GLY A 36 -7.08 22.20 -6.49
N PRO A 37 -7.55 21.82 -7.69
CA PRO A 37 -8.36 20.61 -7.89
C PRO A 37 -7.63 19.29 -7.54
N LEU A 38 -6.29 19.29 -7.59
CA LEU A 38 -5.44 18.14 -7.26
C LEU A 38 -4.80 18.28 -5.88
N SER A 39 -5.28 19.18 -5.03
CA SER A 39 -4.70 19.39 -3.71
C SER A 39 -5.09 18.34 -2.68
N SER A 40 -6.00 17.42 -3.02
CA SER A 40 -6.47 16.37 -2.13
C SER A 40 -6.28 15.00 -2.75
N LEU A 41 -6.00 14.00 -1.91
CA LEU A 41 -5.97 12.59 -2.32
C LEU A 41 -7.22 12.19 -3.13
N SER A 42 -8.41 12.66 -2.73
CA SER A 42 -9.65 12.36 -3.46
C SER A 42 -9.62 12.93 -4.87
N GLY A 43 -9.25 14.22 -5.03
CA GLY A 43 -9.17 14.85 -6.35
C GLY A 43 -8.16 14.18 -7.27
N LYS A 44 -7.03 13.71 -6.72
CA LYS A 44 -6.02 12.92 -7.45
C LYS A 44 -6.60 11.60 -7.96
N ILE A 45 -7.26 10.83 -7.09
CA ILE A 45 -7.88 9.54 -7.43
C ILE A 45 -8.95 9.72 -8.51
N GLU A 46 -9.88 10.66 -8.32
CA GLU A 46 -10.97 10.92 -9.26
C GLU A 46 -10.46 11.35 -10.64
N LEU A 47 -9.45 12.24 -10.69
CA LEU A 47 -8.87 12.68 -11.96
C LEU A 47 -8.23 11.50 -12.71
N LEU A 48 -7.38 10.72 -12.04
CA LEU A 48 -6.68 9.60 -12.68
C LEU A 48 -7.66 8.56 -13.24
N TYR A 49 -8.75 8.28 -12.51
CA TYR A 49 -9.77 7.35 -12.97
C TYR A 49 -10.62 7.93 -14.11
N ALA A 50 -11.02 9.21 -14.03
CA ALA A 50 -11.80 9.88 -15.07
C ALA A 50 -11.09 9.90 -16.44
N PHE A 51 -9.76 10.03 -16.43
CA PHE A 51 -8.94 9.96 -17.65
C PHE A 51 -8.46 8.54 -18.00
N ARG A 52 -8.95 7.50 -17.31
CA ARG A 52 -8.60 6.08 -17.51
C ARG A 52 -7.08 5.82 -17.41
N ILE A 53 -6.39 6.59 -16.59
CA ILE A 53 -4.97 6.38 -16.29
C ILE A 53 -4.81 5.21 -15.30
N ILE A 54 -5.77 5.06 -14.40
CA ILE A 54 -5.91 3.88 -13.53
C ILE A 54 -7.21 3.16 -13.86
N ASP A 55 -7.22 1.84 -13.67
CA ASP A 55 -8.41 1.02 -13.84
C ASP A 55 -9.35 1.07 -12.62
N GLU A 56 -10.48 0.38 -12.75
CA GLU A 56 -11.48 0.26 -11.69
C GLU A 56 -10.92 -0.38 -10.42
N GLN A 57 -10.07 -1.40 -10.54
CA GLN A 57 -9.58 -2.15 -9.39
C GLN A 57 -8.64 -1.27 -8.55
N VAL A 58 -7.70 -0.58 -9.19
CA VAL A 58 -6.81 0.41 -8.55
C VAL A 58 -7.61 1.56 -7.95
N TYR A 59 -8.63 2.07 -8.64
CA TYR A 59 -9.53 3.11 -8.13
C TYR A 59 -10.24 2.68 -6.83
N GLN A 60 -10.80 1.46 -6.80
CA GLN A 60 -11.46 0.91 -5.62
C GLN A 60 -10.48 0.71 -4.46
N SER A 61 -9.28 0.20 -4.72
CA SER A 61 -8.24 0.05 -3.71
C SER A 61 -7.79 1.37 -3.10
N LEU A 62 -7.59 2.41 -3.93
CA LEU A 62 -7.25 3.75 -3.46
C LEU A 62 -8.37 4.39 -2.64
N ASN A 63 -9.63 4.18 -3.01
CA ASN A 63 -10.77 4.65 -2.24
C ASN A 63 -10.94 3.90 -0.91
N ALA A 64 -10.69 2.59 -0.87
CA ALA A 64 -10.65 1.83 0.37
C ALA A 64 -9.58 2.39 1.32
N LEU A 65 -8.36 2.65 0.82
CA LEU A 65 -7.29 3.27 1.59
C LEU A 65 -7.66 4.67 2.10
N ARG A 66 -8.26 5.50 1.23
CA ARG A 66 -8.75 6.84 1.59
C ARG A 66 -9.78 6.77 2.71
N LYS A 67 -10.71 5.81 2.65
CA LYS A 67 -11.73 5.59 3.69
C LYS A 67 -11.09 5.20 5.01
N ILE A 68 -10.19 4.22 5.01
CA ILE A 68 -9.46 3.78 6.21
C ILE A 68 -8.70 4.96 6.85
N ARG A 69 -8.03 5.79 6.03
CA ARG A 69 -7.35 7.01 6.52
C ARG A 69 -8.32 7.99 7.18
N ASN A 70 -9.46 8.23 6.56
CA ASN A 70 -10.45 9.16 7.08
C ASN A 70 -11.08 8.64 8.37
N ASP A 71 -11.43 7.35 8.42
CA ASP A 71 -11.97 6.69 9.61
C ASP A 71 -10.95 6.77 10.77
N ALA A 72 -9.66 6.56 10.50
CA ALA A 72 -8.58 6.73 11.48
C ALA A 72 -8.38 8.17 11.95
N ALA A 73 -8.67 9.16 11.10
CA ALA A 73 -8.51 10.59 11.44
C ALA A 73 -9.71 11.14 12.22
N HIS A 74 -10.89 10.58 12.02
CA HIS A 74 -12.14 11.03 12.65
C HIS A 74 -12.59 10.16 13.83
N SER A 75 -11.93 9.03 14.11
CA SER A 75 -12.25 8.21 15.27
C SER A 75 -11.84 8.91 16.58
N ALA A 76 -12.82 9.23 17.43
CA ALA A 76 -12.57 9.68 18.80
C ALA A 76 -12.03 8.56 19.72
N ASN A 77 -12.20 7.30 19.30
CA ASN A 77 -11.74 6.10 20.01
C ASN A 77 -10.37 5.62 19.48
N ILE A 78 -9.74 4.71 20.24
CA ILE A 78 -8.51 4.03 19.82
C ILE A 78 -8.79 3.26 18.51
N PHE A 79 -8.18 3.72 17.43
CA PHE A 79 -8.27 3.08 16.12
C PHE A 79 -7.58 1.70 16.14
N SER A 80 -8.31 0.65 15.76
CA SER A 80 -7.79 -0.72 15.68
C SER A 80 -7.99 -1.30 14.28
N LEU A 81 -6.93 -1.91 13.75
CA LEU A 81 -6.96 -2.57 12.43
C LEU A 81 -7.72 -3.91 12.48
N ASN A 82 -7.88 -4.51 13.65
CA ASN A 82 -8.51 -5.83 13.79
C ASN A 82 -9.97 -5.82 13.31
N GLY A 83 -10.70 -4.71 13.50
CA GLY A 83 -12.07 -4.56 13.02
C GLY A 83 -12.20 -4.19 11.54
N LEU A 84 -11.09 -4.01 10.81
CA LEU A 84 -11.08 -3.51 9.44
C LEU A 84 -10.63 -4.56 8.41
N LYS A 85 -10.57 -5.85 8.79
CA LYS A 85 -10.04 -6.94 7.95
C LYS A 85 -10.60 -6.90 6.51
N ASP A 86 -11.92 -6.81 6.36
CA ASP A 86 -12.59 -6.78 5.05
C ASP A 86 -12.29 -5.51 4.25
N GLN A 87 -12.07 -4.38 4.93
CA GLN A 87 -11.69 -3.14 4.27
C GLN A 87 -10.22 -3.15 3.84
N LEU A 88 -9.35 -3.76 4.65
CA LEU A 88 -7.93 -3.90 4.34
C LEU A 88 -7.73 -4.76 3.11
N GLU A 89 -8.51 -5.83 2.95
CA GLU A 89 -8.46 -6.66 1.75
C GLU A 89 -8.71 -5.89 0.46
N LYS A 90 -9.64 -4.94 0.49
CA LYS A 90 -9.91 -4.06 -0.65
C LYS A 90 -8.71 -3.20 -1.03
N VAL A 91 -7.81 -2.86 -0.09
CA VAL A 91 -6.61 -2.04 -0.37
C VAL A 91 -5.62 -2.77 -1.26
N TYR A 92 -5.53 -4.09 -1.16
CA TYR A 92 -4.58 -4.90 -1.93
C TYR A 92 -5.24 -5.85 -2.94
N ASN A 93 -6.52 -5.63 -3.22
CA ASN A 93 -7.28 -6.32 -4.26
C ASN A 93 -7.40 -5.45 -5.53
N PHE A 94 -6.26 -5.01 -6.05
CA PHE A 94 -6.18 -4.19 -7.28
C PHE A 94 -5.78 -4.99 -8.52
N GLU A 95 -5.49 -6.29 -8.39
CA GLU A 95 -5.08 -7.16 -9.49
C GLU A 95 -5.34 -8.65 -9.14
N TYR A 96 -5.58 -9.48 -10.14
CA TYR A 96 -5.90 -10.90 -9.94
C TYR A 96 -4.74 -11.65 -9.26
N GLY A 97 -5.06 -12.43 -8.21
CA GLY A 97 -4.07 -13.22 -7.45
C GLY A 97 -3.21 -12.43 -6.47
N PHE A 98 -3.32 -11.09 -6.45
CA PHE A 98 -2.57 -10.25 -5.52
C PHE A 98 -2.99 -10.40 -4.06
N PRO A 99 -4.28 -10.56 -3.70
CA PRO A 99 -4.68 -10.82 -2.32
C PRO A 99 -4.00 -12.06 -1.72
N GLU A 100 -3.98 -13.16 -2.46
CA GLU A 100 -3.36 -14.42 -2.07
C GLU A 100 -1.84 -14.27 -1.97
N ALA A 101 -1.20 -13.65 -2.97
CA ALA A 101 0.24 -13.37 -2.94
C ALA A 101 0.63 -12.47 -1.75
N THR A 102 -0.16 -11.42 -1.48
CA THR A 102 0.05 -10.51 -0.34
C THR A 102 -0.08 -11.26 0.97
N GLN A 103 -1.08 -12.14 1.08
CA GLN A 103 -1.27 -12.97 2.26
C GLN A 103 -0.08 -13.90 2.51
N GLN A 104 0.37 -14.59 1.46
CA GLN A 104 1.48 -15.53 1.55
C GLN A 104 2.79 -14.81 1.94
N VAL A 105 3.14 -13.73 1.23
CA VAL A 105 4.35 -12.95 1.51
C VAL A 105 4.32 -12.34 2.90
N ALA A 106 3.16 -11.84 3.34
CA ALA A 106 3.02 -11.31 4.70
C ALA A 106 3.21 -12.39 5.77
N TYR A 107 2.70 -13.60 5.52
CA TYR A 107 2.79 -14.71 6.46
C TYR A 107 4.24 -15.18 6.58
N ASP A 108 4.87 -15.49 5.45
CA ASP A 108 6.23 -16.02 5.40
C ASP A 108 7.22 -15.06 6.08
N ASN A 109 7.11 -13.76 5.81
CA ASN A 109 8.01 -12.78 6.41
C ASN A 109 7.73 -12.54 7.89
N LEU A 110 6.47 -12.59 8.34
CA LEU A 110 6.13 -12.52 9.76
C LEU A 110 6.73 -13.69 10.53
N ILE A 111 6.55 -14.93 10.03
CA ILE A 111 7.07 -16.13 10.68
C ILE A 111 8.60 -16.11 10.68
N ALA A 112 9.23 -15.78 9.55
CA ALA A 112 10.69 -15.66 9.47
C ALA A 112 11.24 -14.63 10.46
N TRP A 113 10.57 -13.48 10.61
CA TRP A 113 10.95 -12.46 11.58
C TRP A 113 10.81 -12.96 13.03
N LYS A 114 9.73 -13.68 13.35
CA LYS A 114 9.52 -14.28 14.68
C LYS A 114 10.59 -15.31 15.02
N HIS A 115 10.90 -16.20 14.09
CA HIS A 115 11.98 -17.17 14.19
C HIS A 115 13.31 -16.48 14.46
N HIS A 116 13.61 -15.41 13.72
CA HIS A 116 14.83 -14.63 13.91
C HIS A 116 14.92 -14.02 15.32
N LEU A 117 13.82 -13.44 15.84
CA LEU A 117 13.78 -12.86 17.18
C LEU A 117 13.99 -13.90 18.28
N ILE A 118 13.36 -15.06 18.14
CA ILE A 118 13.47 -16.13 19.14
C ILE A 118 14.87 -16.71 19.12
N LYS A 119 15.39 -17.05 17.94
CA LYS A 119 16.77 -17.51 17.79
C LYS A 119 17.76 -16.53 18.45
N GLY A 120 17.65 -15.24 18.15
CA GLY A 120 18.50 -14.21 18.75
C GLY A 120 18.33 -14.07 20.27
N SER A 121 17.15 -14.41 20.82
CA SER A 121 16.90 -14.39 22.26
C SER A 121 17.54 -15.59 22.98
N PHE A 122 17.51 -16.77 22.35
CA PHE A 122 18.16 -17.98 22.86
C PHE A 122 19.69 -17.83 22.87
N GLU A 123 20.25 -17.33 21.77
CA GLU A 123 21.69 -17.06 21.64
C GLU A 123 22.18 -16.08 22.72
N LYS A 124 21.43 -15.01 22.99
CA LYS A 124 21.76 -14.03 24.03
C LYS A 124 21.65 -14.59 25.46
N SER A 125 20.68 -15.47 25.69
CA SER A 125 20.43 -16.05 27.02
C SER A 125 21.34 -17.25 27.34
N LYS A 126 22.21 -17.65 26.40
CA LYS A 126 23.07 -18.83 26.50
C LYS A 126 22.30 -20.14 26.75
N PHE A 127 21.04 -20.22 26.29
CA PHE A 127 20.27 -21.46 26.29
C PHE A 127 20.72 -22.33 25.10
N THR A 128 21.86 -22.98 25.23
CA THR A 128 22.43 -23.85 24.18
C THR A 128 21.81 -25.24 24.16
N ASP A 129 21.20 -25.65 25.26
CA ASP A 129 20.70 -27.03 25.44
C ASP A 129 19.31 -27.25 24.83
N TYR A 130 18.68 -26.19 24.32
CA TYR A 130 17.32 -26.22 23.80
C TYR A 130 17.29 -25.87 22.31
N ASP A 131 16.57 -26.66 21.52
CA ASP A 131 16.24 -26.30 20.14
C ASP A 131 15.08 -25.30 20.13
N TRP A 132 15.40 -24.05 19.82
CA TRP A 132 14.43 -22.95 19.74
C TRP A 132 13.30 -23.25 18.74
N ARG A 133 13.57 -24.06 17.71
CA ARG A 133 12.59 -24.38 16.68
C ARG A 133 11.53 -25.34 17.20
N THR A 134 11.96 -26.39 17.90
CA THR A 134 11.05 -27.30 18.62
C THR A 134 10.17 -26.54 19.60
N ILE A 135 10.74 -25.62 20.38
CA ILE A 135 9.96 -24.79 21.32
C ILE A 135 8.95 -23.91 20.57
N TRP A 136 9.33 -23.31 19.44
CA TRP A 136 8.39 -22.54 18.63
C TRP A 136 7.23 -23.40 18.13
N ASP A 137 7.53 -24.55 17.52
CA ASP A 137 6.53 -25.43 16.93
C ASP A 137 5.58 -26.01 18.00
N GLU A 138 6.09 -26.30 19.21
CA GLU A 138 5.27 -26.75 20.35
C GLU A 138 4.35 -25.65 20.89
N ASN A 139 4.82 -24.40 20.94
CA ASN A 139 4.04 -23.29 21.50
C ASN A 139 3.10 -22.64 20.48
N TYR A 140 3.39 -22.78 19.18
CA TYR A 140 2.65 -22.15 18.09
C TYR A 140 2.43 -23.13 16.92
N PRO A 141 1.72 -24.26 17.14
CA PRO A 141 1.44 -25.23 16.08
C PRO A 141 0.61 -24.60 14.95
N GLU A 142 -0.29 -23.69 15.29
CA GLU A 142 -1.07 -22.86 14.37
C GLU A 142 -0.83 -21.37 14.71
N PRO A 143 0.23 -20.73 14.18
CA PRO A 143 0.64 -19.39 14.62
C PRO A 143 -0.45 -18.34 14.54
N LEU A 144 -1.37 -18.43 13.57
CA LEU A 144 -2.45 -17.47 13.38
C LEU A 144 -3.62 -17.64 14.37
N GLU A 145 -3.68 -18.73 15.14
CA GLU A 145 -4.63 -18.84 16.25
C GLU A 145 -4.21 -18.00 17.46
N ASN A 146 -2.93 -17.63 17.55
CA ASN A 146 -2.45 -16.70 18.56
C ASN A 146 -2.87 -15.26 18.24
N GLU A 147 -3.63 -14.62 19.12
CA GLU A 147 -4.18 -13.26 18.92
C GLU A 147 -3.11 -12.20 18.61
N THR A 148 -1.93 -12.31 19.23
CA THR A 148 -0.83 -11.36 19.01
C THR A 148 -0.24 -11.54 17.62
N ILE A 149 0.01 -12.78 17.19
CA ILE A 149 0.53 -13.08 15.85
C ILE A 149 -0.52 -12.70 14.79
N ALA A 150 -1.80 -13.02 15.01
CA ALA A 150 -2.89 -12.64 14.12
C ALA A 150 -3.01 -11.11 13.94
N SER A 151 -2.92 -10.35 15.04
CA SER A 151 -2.95 -8.88 14.98
C SER A 151 -1.74 -8.32 14.22
N GLN A 152 -0.55 -8.89 14.42
CA GLN A 152 0.65 -8.51 13.67
C GLN A 152 0.52 -8.85 12.20
N PHE A 153 -0.04 -10.01 11.87
CA PHE A 153 -0.26 -10.44 10.50
C PHE A 153 -1.11 -9.44 9.70
N ILE A 154 -2.13 -8.86 10.31
CA ILE A 154 -2.95 -7.80 9.69
C ILE A 154 -2.09 -6.58 9.30
N ILE A 155 -1.16 -6.18 10.17
CA ILE A 155 -0.24 -5.06 9.91
C ILE A 155 0.69 -5.40 8.74
N TRP A 156 1.25 -6.62 8.73
CA TRP A 156 2.12 -7.09 7.65
C TRP A 156 1.38 -7.17 6.31
N LYS A 157 0.15 -7.68 6.28
CA LYS A 157 -0.71 -7.69 5.07
C LYS A 157 -0.92 -6.28 4.53
N LEU A 158 -1.26 -5.32 5.39
CA LEU A 158 -1.43 -3.92 4.98
C LEU A 158 -0.11 -3.33 4.45
N ALA A 159 1.02 -3.58 5.12
CA ALA A 159 2.31 -3.04 4.71
C ALA A 159 2.75 -3.55 3.32
N TYR A 160 2.61 -4.85 3.05
CA TYR A 160 2.89 -5.41 1.73
C TYR A 160 1.87 -4.95 0.69
N GLY A 161 0.58 -4.92 1.04
CA GLY A 161 -0.47 -4.44 0.16
C GLY A 161 -0.22 -3.00 -0.32
N LEU A 162 0.18 -2.11 0.58
CA LEU A 162 0.56 -0.73 0.25
C LEU A 162 1.83 -0.66 -0.60
N THR A 163 2.83 -1.49 -0.31
CA THR A 163 4.05 -1.59 -1.10
C THR A 163 3.73 -1.97 -2.54
N PHE A 164 2.93 -3.02 -2.74
CA PHE A 164 2.55 -3.47 -4.07
C PHE A 164 1.67 -2.44 -4.80
N LEU A 165 0.76 -1.77 -4.11
CA LEU A 165 -0.03 -0.69 -4.70
C LEU A 165 0.87 0.47 -5.18
N CYS A 166 1.89 0.84 -4.39
CA CYS A 166 2.87 1.84 -4.81
C CYS A 166 3.66 1.39 -6.05
N LEU A 167 4.08 0.12 -6.10
CA LEU A 167 4.77 -0.45 -7.26
C LEU A 167 3.88 -0.45 -8.50
N LYS A 168 2.59 -0.80 -8.37
CA LYS A 168 1.62 -0.73 -9.47
C LYS A 168 1.52 0.70 -10.03
N ILE A 169 1.42 1.71 -9.15
CA ILE A 169 1.36 3.11 -9.57
C ILE A 169 2.67 3.54 -10.25
N GLU A 170 3.83 3.10 -9.76
CA GLU A 170 5.12 3.41 -10.41
C GLU A 170 5.21 2.78 -11.80
N VAL A 171 4.79 1.52 -11.97
CA VAL A 171 4.74 0.86 -13.29
C VAL A 171 3.86 1.63 -14.27
N VAL A 172 2.64 2.01 -13.85
CA VAL A 172 1.76 2.85 -14.67
C VAL A 172 2.40 4.20 -14.99
N THR A 173 3.13 4.79 -14.03
CA THR A 173 3.85 6.06 -14.24
C THR A 173 4.91 5.92 -15.32
N ASP A 174 5.70 4.84 -15.30
CA ASP A 174 6.75 4.57 -16.28
C ASP A 174 6.16 4.30 -17.66
N GLU A 175 5.08 3.52 -17.75
CA GLU A 175 4.36 3.27 -19.01
C GLU A 175 3.86 4.56 -19.66
N ILE A 176 3.21 5.43 -18.87
CA ILE A 176 2.72 6.72 -19.36
C ILE A 176 3.87 7.67 -19.70
N ALA A 177 4.96 7.68 -18.94
CA ALA A 177 6.13 8.50 -19.24
C ALA A 177 6.77 8.11 -20.57
N ASN A 178 6.93 6.80 -20.80
CA ASN A 178 7.43 6.26 -22.07
C ASN A 178 6.51 6.64 -23.24
N PHE A 179 5.19 6.53 -23.04
CA PHE A 179 4.20 6.94 -24.03
C PHE A 179 4.27 8.44 -24.36
N CYS A 180 4.35 9.31 -23.34
CA CYS A 180 4.45 10.76 -23.54
C CYS A 180 5.79 11.18 -24.18
N SER A 181 6.86 10.41 -23.98
CA SER A 181 8.17 10.70 -24.58
C SER A 181 8.21 10.42 -26.09
N THR A 182 7.35 9.51 -26.56
CA THR A 182 7.30 9.08 -27.96
C THR A 182 6.26 9.85 -28.77
N ALA A 183 5.16 10.28 -28.15
CA ALA A 183 4.12 11.10 -28.79
C ALA A 183 4.41 12.60 -28.60
N GLY A 184 4.73 13.33 -29.69
CA GLY A 184 5.05 14.76 -29.64
C GLY A 184 3.91 15.64 -29.09
N THR A 185 2.64 15.20 -29.25
CA THR A 185 1.45 15.76 -28.59
C THR A 185 0.32 14.72 -28.57
N TRP A 186 -0.57 14.78 -27.56
CA TRP A 186 -1.76 13.91 -27.47
C TRP A 186 -2.67 13.95 -28.71
N ILE A 187 -2.62 15.04 -29.48
CA ILE A 187 -3.39 15.24 -30.72
C ILE A 187 -2.94 14.30 -31.84
N GLN A 188 -1.70 13.82 -31.82
CA GLN A 188 -1.18 12.89 -32.85
C GLN A 188 -1.68 11.44 -32.68
N LEU A 189 -2.48 11.15 -31.65
CA LEU A 189 -2.96 9.80 -31.32
C LEU A 189 -4.40 9.54 -31.75
N SER A 190 -5.12 10.57 -32.22
CA SER A 190 -6.53 10.49 -32.63
C SER A 190 -6.74 10.62 -34.15
N LEU A 191 -5.67 10.55 -34.95
CA LEU A 191 -5.65 10.53 -36.40
C LEU A 191 -4.82 9.34 -36.89
#